data_AF-A0A9X8YN83-F1
#
_entry.id   AF-A0A9X8YN83-F1
#
_cell.length_a   1.000
_cell.length_b   1.000
_cell.length_c   1.000
_cell.angle_alpha   90.00
_cell.angle_beta   90.00
_cell.angle_gamma   90.00
#
_symmetry.space_group_name_H-M   'P 1'
#
loop_
_entity.id
_entity.type
_entity.pdbx_description
1 polymer ?
#
loop_
_entity_poly.entity_id
_entity_poly.type
_entity_poly.pdbx_seq_one_letter_code
_entity_poly.pdbx_strand_id
1 'polypeptide(L)'
;PDGPTPPHIVEKLCAVAQRDDTHGYSTSRGIPRLRRAISRWYADRYQVDIDPESEAIVTIGSKEGLAHLMLATLDHGDTVLVPNP
;
A
#
# COMPACT_ATOMS: atom_id res chain seq x y z
N PRO A 1 -8.96 -5.57 15.73
CA PRO A 1 -9.56 -4.65 14.74
C PRO A 1 -10.47 -3.57 15.34
N ASP A 2 -10.61 -3.51 16.66
CA ASP A 2 -11.68 -2.69 17.30
C ASP A 2 -11.13 -1.57 18.20
N GLY A 3 -9.82 -1.33 18.16
CA GLY A 3 -9.17 -0.25 18.90
C GLY A 3 -9.00 1.00 18.05
N PRO A 4 -8.98 2.20 18.66
CA PRO A 4 -8.61 3.41 17.93
C PRO A 4 -7.19 3.28 17.36
N THR A 5 -6.93 3.98 16.26
CA THR A 5 -5.58 4.12 15.72
C THR A 5 -4.62 4.62 16.82
N PRO A 6 -3.44 4.00 17.00
CA PRO A 6 -2.45 4.44 17.98
C PRO A 6 -2.20 5.96 17.93
N PRO A 7 -2.13 6.67 19.08
CA PRO A 7 -2.07 8.14 19.12
C PRO A 7 -0.95 8.75 18.27
N HIS A 8 0.25 8.16 18.33
CA HIS A 8 1.41 8.64 17.58
C HIS A 8 1.23 8.64 16.05
N ILE A 9 0.34 7.78 15.51
CA ILE A 9 0.03 7.76 14.07
C ILE A 9 -0.89 8.93 13.71
N VAL A 10 -1.92 9.16 14.54
CA VAL A 10 -2.86 10.29 14.36
C VAL A 10 -2.12 11.61 14.50
N GLU A 11 -1.27 11.76 15.51
CA GLU A 11 -0.41 12.93 15.71
C GLU A 11 0.49 13.17 14.50
N LYS A 12 1.12 12.12 13.97
CA LYS A 12 1.98 12.24 12.79
C LYS A 12 1.20 12.66 11.55
N LEU A 13 0.01 12.11 11.35
CA LEU A 13 -0.88 12.51 10.25
C LEU A 13 -1.22 13.99 10.34
N CYS A 14 -1.70 14.47 11.50
CA CYS A 14 -2.03 15.87 11.73
C CYS A 14 -0.83 16.79 11.49
N ALA A 15 0.33 16.45 12.04
CA ALA A 15 1.55 17.22 11.88
C ALA A 15 2.01 17.32 10.41
N VAL A 16 1.85 16.25 9.62
CA VAL A 16 2.23 16.24 8.20
C VAL A 16 1.20 17.02 7.36
N ALA A 17 -0.09 16.88 7.64
CA ALA A 17 -1.15 17.58 6.91
C ALA A 17 -1.07 19.11 7.02
N GLN A 18 -0.50 19.63 8.11
CA GLN A 18 -0.28 21.07 8.30
C GLN A 18 0.89 21.63 7.49
N ARG A 19 1.68 20.80 6.80
CA ARG A 19 2.82 21.26 6.01
C ARG A 19 2.41 21.59 4.58
N ASP A 20 2.73 22.79 4.13
CA ASP A 20 2.41 23.29 2.78
C ASP A 20 3.03 22.46 1.65
N ASP A 21 4.13 21.75 1.92
CA ASP A 21 4.86 20.95 0.93
C ASP A 21 4.27 19.54 0.69
N THR A 22 3.11 19.23 1.29
CA THR A 22 2.54 17.87 1.30
C THR A 22 1.19 17.75 0.58
N HIS A 23 0.65 18.86 0.06
CA HIS A 23 -0.69 18.90 -0.54
C HIS A 23 -0.70 18.57 -2.04
N GLY A 24 0.47 18.36 -2.65
CA GLY A 24 0.58 17.98 -4.05
C GLY A 24 0.06 16.57 -4.34
N TYR A 25 -0.11 16.26 -5.63
CA TYR A 25 -0.48 14.91 -6.05
C TYR A 25 0.58 13.89 -5.65
N SER A 26 0.13 12.73 -5.18
CA SER A 26 1.00 11.57 -5.03
C SER A 26 1.50 11.10 -6.39
N THR A 27 2.72 10.56 -6.42
CA THR A 27 3.21 9.85 -7.60
C THR A 27 2.34 8.62 -7.86
N SER A 28 2.15 8.24 -9.13
CA SER A 28 1.26 7.13 -9.54
C SER A 28 1.56 5.81 -8.82
N ARG A 29 2.84 5.47 -8.62
CA ARG A 29 3.27 4.26 -7.88
C ARG A 29 3.21 4.39 -6.36
N GLY A 30 2.95 5.59 -5.84
CA GLY A 30 3.03 5.92 -4.42
C GLY A 30 4.38 6.51 -3.98
N ILE A 31 4.33 7.23 -2.85
CA ILE A 31 5.46 7.97 -2.28
C ILE A 31 6.70 7.05 -2.14
N PRO A 32 7.87 7.40 -2.71
CA PRO A 32 9.05 6.51 -2.70
C PRO A 32 9.49 6.07 -1.31
N ARG A 33 9.41 6.97 -0.32
CA ARG A 33 9.75 6.66 1.07
C ARG A 33 8.79 5.65 1.70
N LEU A 34 7.51 5.68 1.30
CA LEU A 34 6.51 4.72 1.76
C LEU A 34 6.77 3.34 1.16
N ARG A 35 7.03 3.25 -0.15
CA ARG A 35 7.40 1.99 -0.81
C ARG A 35 8.61 1.32 -0.14
N ARG A 36 9.68 2.08 0.11
CA ARG A 36 10.87 1.58 0.85
C ARG A 36 10.57 1.15 2.29
N ALA A 37 9.62 1.80 2.96
CA ALA A 37 9.23 1.40 4.31
C ALA A 37 8.46 0.07 4.29
N ILE A 38 7.56 -0.12 3.32
CA ILE A 38 6.82 -1.37 3.11
C ILE A 38 7.78 -2.52 2.78
N SER A 39 8.68 -2.34 1.80
CA SER A 39 9.68 -3.38 1.45
C SER A 39 10.52 -3.82 2.64
N ARG A 40 11.03 -2.86 3.44
CA ARG A 40 11.81 -3.17 4.65
C ARG A 40 10.98 -3.92 5.69
N TRP A 41 9.72 -3.53 5.88
CA TRP A 41 8.84 -4.22 6.81
C TRP A 41 8.60 -5.68 6.40
N TYR A 42 8.48 -5.97 5.10
CA TYR A 42 8.40 -7.34 4.59
C TYR A 42 9.69 -8.12 4.78
N ALA A 43 10.84 -7.51 4.53
CA ALA A 43 12.15 -8.13 4.76
C ALA A 43 12.33 -8.48 6.25
N ASP A 44 12.09 -7.52 7.15
CA ASP A 44 12.27 -7.71 8.59
C ASP A 44 11.32 -8.77 9.15
N ARG A 45 10.04 -8.73 8.75
CA ARG A 45 8.97 -9.56 9.36
C ARG A 45 8.85 -10.94 8.74
N TYR A 46 9.06 -11.04 7.42
CA TYR A 46 8.78 -12.24 6.65
C TYR A 46 10.01 -12.78 5.91
N GLN A 47 11.16 -12.10 5.97
CA GLN A 47 12.36 -12.46 5.21
C GLN A 47 12.09 -12.51 3.70
N VAL A 48 11.20 -11.64 3.22
CA VAL A 48 10.87 -11.47 1.80
C VAL A 48 11.52 -10.19 1.31
N ASP A 49 12.39 -10.32 0.32
CA ASP A 49 12.97 -9.17 -0.38
C ASP A 49 11.99 -8.65 -1.43
N ILE A 50 11.78 -7.33 -1.46
CA ILE A 50 10.85 -6.65 -2.40
C ILE A 50 11.56 -5.40 -2.91
N ASP A 51 11.88 -5.35 -4.20
CA ASP A 51 12.42 -4.15 -4.83
C ASP A 51 11.37 -3.02 -4.75
N PRO A 52 11.64 -1.94 -4.00
CA PRO A 52 10.67 -0.87 -3.84
C PRO A 52 10.36 -0.16 -5.16
N GLU A 53 11.23 -0.19 -6.17
CA GLU A 53 11.05 0.54 -7.44
C GLU A 53 10.27 -0.25 -8.50
N SER A 54 10.36 -1.58 -8.50
CA SER A 54 9.68 -2.45 -9.48
C SER A 54 8.56 -3.33 -8.90
N GLU A 55 8.61 -3.68 -7.62
CA GLU A 55 7.74 -4.71 -7.01
C GLU A 55 6.77 -4.14 -5.98
N ALA A 56 6.86 -2.84 -5.65
CA ALA A 56 5.96 -2.17 -4.72
C ALA A 56 5.13 -1.07 -5.38
N ILE A 57 3.80 -1.16 -5.23
CA ILE A 57 2.85 -0.11 -5.59
C ILE A 57 1.93 0.20 -4.40
N VAL A 58 1.65 1.49 -4.16
CA VAL A 58 0.74 1.91 -3.08
C VAL A 58 -0.66 2.11 -3.64
N THR A 59 -1.64 1.55 -2.96
CA THR A 59 -3.06 1.56 -3.34
C THR A 59 -3.89 2.35 -2.35
N ILE A 60 -5.10 2.76 -2.75
CA ILE A 60 -6.07 3.40 -1.85
C ILE A 60 -6.79 2.30 -1.05
N GLY A 61 -6.04 1.67 -0.16
CA GLY A 61 -6.49 0.52 0.61
C GLY A 61 -6.47 -0.79 -0.17
N SER A 62 -6.82 -1.88 0.51
CA SER A 62 -6.70 -3.24 -0.02
C SER A 62 -7.72 -3.58 -1.11
N LYS A 63 -8.93 -3.01 -1.04
CA LYS A 63 -9.99 -3.32 -2.01
C LYS A 63 -9.65 -2.82 -3.41
N GLU A 64 -9.13 -1.60 -3.50
CA GLU A 64 -8.70 -1.00 -4.75
C GLU A 64 -7.50 -1.76 -5.33
N GLY A 65 -6.55 -2.16 -4.47
CA GLY A 65 -5.40 -2.97 -4.89
C GLY A 65 -5.80 -4.33 -5.46
N LEU A 66 -6.74 -5.03 -4.82
CA LEU A 66 -7.23 -6.32 -5.32
C LEU A 66 -7.96 -6.14 -6.66
N ALA A 67 -8.79 -5.11 -6.81
CA ALA A 67 -9.47 -4.83 -8.07
C ALA A 67 -8.48 -4.55 -9.21
N HIS A 68 -7.44 -3.73 -8.97
CA HIS A 68 -6.40 -3.46 -9.95
C HIS A 68 -5.56 -4.68 -10.29
N LEU A 69 -5.26 -5.53 -9.31
CA LEU A 69 -4.57 -6.80 -9.55
C LEU A 69 -5.36 -7.66 -10.54
N MET A 70 -6.66 -7.86 -10.29
CA MET A 70 -7.51 -8.65 -11.18
C MET A 70 -7.56 -8.08 -12.60
N LEU A 71 -7.68 -6.76 -12.74
CA LEU A 71 -7.65 -6.09 -14.05
C LEU A 71 -6.31 -6.25 -14.79
N ALA A 72 -5.20 -6.36 -14.05
CA ALA A 72 -3.87 -6.48 -14.61
C ALA A 72 -3.49 -7.92 -14.99
N THR A 73 -4.11 -8.93 -14.37
CA THR A 73 -3.68 -10.33 -14.48
C THR A 73 -4.66 -11.26 -15.17
N LEU A 74 -5.90 -10.84 -15.41
CA LEU A 74 -6.96 -11.70 -15.95
C LEU A 74 -7.42 -11.26 -17.34
N ASP A 75 -7.79 -12.23 -18.16
CA ASP A 75 -8.45 -12.04 -19.45
C ASP A 75 -9.71 -12.92 -19.59
N HIS A 76 -10.44 -12.75 -20.69
CA HIS A 76 -11.65 -13.49 -20.98
C HIS A 76 -11.37 -15.00 -21.06
N GLY A 77 -12.01 -15.76 -20.16
CA GLY A 77 -11.91 -17.22 -20.09
C GLY A 77 -11.01 -17.72 -18.96
N ASP A 78 -10.34 -16.82 -18.24
CA ASP A 78 -9.55 -17.20 -17.07
C ASP A 78 -10.44 -17.67 -15.91
N THR A 79 -9.89 -18.59 -15.11
CA THR A 79 -10.55 -19.11 -13.90
C THR A 79 -9.77 -18.67 -12.66
N VAL A 80 -10.47 -18.09 -11.69
CA VAL A 80 -9.89 -17.64 -10.42
C VAL A 80 -10.36 -18.55 -9.29
N LEU A 81 -9.42 -19.07 -8.51
CA LEU A 81 -9.72 -19.82 -7.28
C LEU A 81 -9.81 -18.86 -6.10
N VAL A 82 -10.97 -18.83 -5.44
CA VAL A 82 -11.23 -17.98 -4.28
C VAL A 82 -11.55 -18.87 -3.08
N PRO A 83 -10.84 -18.74 -1.95
CA PRO A 83 -11.23 -19.43 -0.72
C PRO A 83 -12.60 -18.92 -0.27
N ASN A 84 -13.44 -19.81 0.27
CA ASN A 84 -14.75 -19.47 0.82
C ASN A 84 -14.74 -19.83 2.32
N PRO A 85 -15.17 -18.94 3.23
CA PRO A 85 -15.77 -17.62 2.99
C PRO A 85 -14.80 -16.53 2.51
#